data_AF-A0A947HIF1-F1
#
_entry.id   AF-A0A947HIF1-F1
#
_cell.length_a   1.000
_cell.length_b   1.000
_cell.length_c   1.000
_cell.angle_alpha   90.00
_cell.angle_beta   90.00
_cell.angle_gamma   90.00
#
_symmetry.space_group_name_H-M   'P 1'
#
loop_
_entity.id
_entity.type
_entity.pdbx_description
1 polymer ?
#
loop_
_entity_poly.entity_id
_entity_poly.type
_entity_poly.pdbx_seq_one_letter_code
_entity_poly.pdbx_strand_id
1 'polypeptide(L)'
;TIDPIGFGLENFDGLGRFRTHDNGALIDPSGELDFEPFDDALDLMETIANHPMLAPCFVRTLYGYANGHLPEAGEAPVTTALEDEFEAVGYRVKPLVSAIARSAGFRTVSKTNTAEIQGAPRGAR
;
A
#
# COMPACT_ATOMS: atom_id res chain seq x y z
N THR A 1 13.25 17.51 3.03
CA THR A 1 12.28 17.75 4.11
C THR A 1 11.78 16.41 4.55
N ILE A 2 11.68 16.15 5.85
CA ILE A 2 10.97 14.96 6.34
C ILE A 2 9.48 15.15 6.05
N ASP A 3 8.84 14.10 5.53
CA ASP A 3 7.41 14.06 5.35
C ASP A 3 6.73 14.20 6.72
N PRO A 4 5.60 14.93 6.87
CA PRO A 4 4.94 15.12 8.16
C PRO A 4 4.75 13.84 8.99
N ILE A 5 4.47 12.69 8.36
CA ILE A 5 4.33 11.41 9.07
C ILE A 5 5.66 10.93 9.69
N GLY A 6 6.79 11.34 9.13
CA GLY A 6 8.12 10.96 9.60
C GLY A 6 8.47 11.56 10.96
N PHE A 7 7.77 12.61 11.41
CA PHE A 7 7.97 13.18 12.74
C PHE A 7 7.71 12.18 13.87
N GLY A 8 6.75 11.27 13.69
CA GLY A 8 6.45 10.23 14.68
C GLY A 8 7.63 9.31 14.98
N LEU A 9 8.65 9.26 14.12
CA LEU A 9 9.84 8.42 14.31
C LEU A 9 11.11 9.20 14.68
N GLU A 10 11.03 10.52 14.92
CA GLU A 10 12.21 11.39 15.16
C GLU A 10 13.00 11.01 16.42
N ASN A 11 12.34 10.36 17.39
CA ASN A 11 13.06 9.84 18.55
C ASN A 11 14.03 8.71 18.19
N PHE A 12 13.97 8.11 17.00
CA PHE A 12 14.88 7.05 16.58
C PHE A 12 15.94 7.61 15.63
N ASP A 13 17.23 7.40 15.93
CA ASP A 13 18.30 7.70 14.96
C ASP A 13 18.33 6.68 13.79
N GLY A 14 19.20 6.91 12.81
CA GLY A 14 19.37 6.00 11.67
C GLY A 14 19.86 4.58 12.03
N LEU A 15 20.26 4.33 13.28
CA LEU A 15 20.58 3.01 13.81
C LEU A 15 19.42 2.41 14.64
N GLY A 16 18.32 3.15 14.80
CA GLY A 16 17.16 2.75 15.60
C GLY A 16 17.32 2.98 17.10
N ARG A 17 18.26 3.82 17.56
CA ARG A 17 18.40 4.15 18.99
C ARG A 17 17.43 5.25 19.38
N PHE A 18 16.75 5.06 20.50
CA PHE A 18 15.87 6.07 21.08
C PHE A 18 16.67 7.26 21.64
N ARG A 19 16.19 8.48 21.39
CA ARG A 19 16.77 9.76 21.80
C ARG A 19 15.66 10.74 22.16
N THR A 20 15.94 11.61 23.12
CA THR A 20 15.05 12.72 23.50
C THR A 20 15.50 14.07 22.94
N HIS A 21 16.73 14.15 22.42
CA HIS A 21 17.30 15.38 21.90
C HIS A 21 18.01 15.14 20.56
N ASP A 22 17.93 16.13 19.68
CA ASP A 22 18.74 16.22 18.47
C ASP A 22 19.42 17.59 18.41
N ASN A 23 20.75 17.59 18.23
CA ASN A 23 21.57 18.80 18.24
C ASN A 23 21.33 19.75 19.44
N GLY A 24 20.99 19.18 20.60
CA GLY A 24 20.73 19.93 21.84
C GLY A 24 19.31 20.50 21.96
N ALA A 25 18.45 20.33 20.96
CA ALA A 25 17.02 20.65 21.04
C ALA A 25 16.23 19.42 21.49
N LEU A 26 15.14 19.64 22.24
CA LEU A 26 14.18 18.58 22.56
C LEU A 26 13.46 18.14 21.27
N ILE A 27 13.31 16.83 21.10
CA ILE A 27 12.57 16.26 19.96
C ILE A 27 11.07 16.38 20.24
N ASP A 28 10.33 16.89 19.26
CA ASP A 28 8.88 16.84 19.21
C ASP A 28 8.47 15.84 18.11
N PRO A 29 8.03 14.63 18.48
CA PRO A 29 7.63 13.62 17.52
C PRO A 29 6.16 13.74 17.11
N SER A 30 5.42 14.74 17.59
CA SER A 30 4.00 14.88 17.28
C SER A 30 3.76 15.26 15.82
N GLY A 31 2.59 14.90 15.31
CA GLY A 31 2.21 15.18 13.93
C GLY A 31 0.75 14.83 13.65
N GLU A 32 0.45 14.64 12.36
CA GLU A 32 -0.89 14.33 11.89
C GLU A 32 -0.80 13.39 10.67
N LEU A 33 -1.71 12.42 10.61
CA LEU A 33 -1.95 11.55 9.47
C LEU A 33 -3.39 11.72 8.99
N ASP A 34 -3.58 12.31 7.81
CA ASP A 34 -4.92 12.52 7.21
C ASP A 34 -5.94 13.17 8.18
N PHE A 35 -5.54 14.27 8.84
CA PHE A 35 -6.35 14.97 9.87
C PHE A 35 -6.50 14.28 11.21
N GLU A 36 -5.89 13.10 11.40
CA GLU A 36 -5.82 12.43 12.70
C GLU A 36 -4.47 12.76 13.37
N PRO A 37 -4.45 13.49 14.50
CA PRO A 37 -3.22 13.82 15.20
C PRO A 37 -2.59 12.58 15.83
N PHE A 38 -1.28 12.64 16.07
CA PHE A 38 -0.57 11.68 16.90
C PHE A 38 0.51 12.37 17.74
N ASP A 39 0.76 11.87 18.95
CA ASP A 39 1.72 12.47 19.88
C ASP A 39 3.13 11.88 19.75
N ASP A 40 3.26 10.61 19.36
CA ASP A 40 4.55 9.91 19.28
C ASP A 40 4.52 8.70 18.32
N ALA A 41 5.59 7.90 18.33
CA ALA A 41 5.72 6.70 17.50
C ALA A 41 4.67 5.62 17.77
N LEU A 42 4.26 5.44 19.04
CA LEU A 42 3.28 4.43 19.41
C LEU A 42 1.90 4.86 18.94
N ASP A 43 1.57 6.13 19.17
CA ASP A 43 0.31 6.73 18.74
C ASP A 43 0.20 6.72 17.21
N LEU A 44 1.28 7.08 16.50
CA LEU A 44 1.35 6.95 15.04
C LEU A 44 1.09 5.52 14.56
N MET A 45 1.65 4.50 15.24
CA MET A 45 1.41 3.11 14.87
C MET A 45 -0.05 2.70 15.08
N GLU A 46 -0.69 3.17 16.15
CA GLU A 46 -2.11 2.96 16.40
C GLU A 46 -2.99 3.66 15.36
N THR A 47 -2.68 4.92 15.04
CA THR A 47 -3.35 5.69 13.98
C THR A 47 -3.25 5.01 12.63
N ILE A 48 -2.07 4.54 12.23
CA ILE A 48 -1.88 3.77 10.98
C ILE A 48 -2.70 2.47 11.04
N ALA A 49 -2.63 1.71 12.14
CA ALA A 49 -3.30 0.42 12.27
C ALA A 49 -4.83 0.53 12.15
N ASN A 50 -5.40 1.63 12.66
CA ASN A 50 -6.83 1.93 12.61
C ASN A 50 -7.24 2.69 11.34
N HIS A 51 -6.29 3.10 10.50
CA HIS A 51 -6.59 3.89 9.32
C HIS A 51 -7.40 3.08 8.29
N PRO A 52 -8.58 3.57 7.85
CA PRO A 52 -9.48 2.79 6.99
C PRO A 52 -8.87 2.45 5.63
N MET A 53 -7.88 3.23 5.16
CA MET A 53 -7.20 2.96 3.89
C MET A 53 -6.05 1.96 4.02
N LEU A 54 -5.62 1.56 5.22
CA LEU A 54 -4.46 0.67 5.38
C LEU A 54 -4.68 -0.67 4.65
N ALA A 55 -5.77 -1.37 4.96
CA ALA A 55 -6.10 -2.65 4.36
C ALA A 55 -6.29 -2.59 2.82
N PRO A 56 -7.16 -1.72 2.26
CA PRO A 56 -7.35 -1.66 0.82
C PRO A 56 -6.10 -1.22 0.07
N CYS A 57 -5.36 -0.23 0.57
CA CYS A 57 -4.10 0.17 -0.07
C CYS A 57 -3.04 -0.93 -0.02
N PHE A 58 -2.95 -1.69 1.08
CA PHE A 58 -2.03 -2.81 1.19
C PHE A 58 -2.37 -3.92 0.19
N VAL A 59 -3.65 -4.30 0.07
CA VAL A 59 -4.10 -5.32 -0.89
C VAL A 59 -3.82 -4.88 -2.33
N ARG A 60 -4.19 -3.65 -2.70
CA ARG A 60 -3.96 -3.11 -4.05
C ARG A 60 -2.48 -3.03 -4.39
N THR A 61 -1.65 -2.57 -3.45
CA THR A 61 -0.19 -2.52 -3.62
C THR A 61 0.37 -3.91 -3.84
N LEU A 62 0.04 -4.87 -2.97
CA LEU A 62 0.56 -6.23 -3.06
C LEU A 62 0.07 -6.97 -4.31
N TYR A 63 -1.20 -6.78 -4.70
CA TYR A 63 -1.74 -7.29 -5.96
C TYR A 63 -0.95 -6.72 -7.15
N GLY A 64 -0.66 -5.42 -7.15
CA GLY A 64 0.12 -4.80 -8.21
C GLY A 64 1.55 -5.33 -8.30
N TYR A 65 2.21 -5.53 -7.15
CA TYR A 65 3.52 -6.21 -7.09
C TYR A 65 3.46 -7.64 -7.65
N ALA A 66 2.40 -8.39 -7.34
CA ALA A 66 2.26 -9.77 -7.81
C ALA A 66 2.05 -9.86 -9.33
N ASN A 67 1.33 -8.89 -9.93
CA ASN A 67 1.01 -8.89 -11.36
C ASN A 67 1.98 -8.06 -12.21
N GLY A 68 2.85 -7.26 -11.58
CA GLY A 68 3.86 -6.45 -12.27
C GLY A 68 3.32 -5.16 -12.88
N HIS A 69 2.14 -4.69 -12.46
CA HIS A 69 1.56 -3.41 -12.87
C HIS A 69 0.68 -2.82 -11.75
N LEU A 70 0.31 -1.55 -11.86
CA LEU A 70 -0.67 -0.96 -10.94
C LEU A 70 -2.08 -1.52 -11.25
N PRO A 71 -2.93 -1.79 -10.24
CA PRO A 71 -4.29 -2.25 -10.49
C PRO A 71 -5.08 -1.24 -11.32
N GLU A 72 -5.67 -1.71 -12.42
CA GLU A 72 -6.50 -0.92 -13.31
C GLU A 72 -7.97 -0.93 -12.89
N ALA A 73 -8.78 -0.03 -13.45
CA ALA A 73 -10.21 0.07 -13.13
C ALA A 73 -10.98 -1.24 -13.39
N GLY A 74 -10.59 -2.00 -14.43
CA GLY A 74 -11.19 -3.29 -14.76
C GLY A 74 -10.92 -4.39 -13.72
N GLU A 75 -9.96 -4.19 -12.83
CA GLU A 75 -9.55 -5.13 -11.80
C GLU A 75 -10.14 -4.81 -10.43
N ALA A 76 -10.91 -3.72 -10.31
CA ALA A 76 -11.62 -3.39 -9.08
C ALA A 76 -12.42 -4.58 -8.50
N PRO A 77 -13.15 -5.40 -9.29
CA PRO A 77 -13.87 -6.54 -8.74
C PRO A 77 -12.96 -7.58 -8.08
N VAL A 78 -11.75 -7.81 -8.60
CA VAL A 78 -10.82 -8.78 -8.00
C VAL A 78 -10.12 -8.19 -6.77
N THR A 79 -9.74 -6.91 -6.80
CA THR A 79 -9.12 -6.27 -5.63
C THR A 79 -10.09 -6.16 -4.48
N THR A 80 -11.36 -5.79 -4.71
CA THR A 80 -12.38 -5.73 -3.65
C THR A 80 -12.64 -7.11 -3.04
N ALA A 81 -12.71 -8.17 -3.85
CA ALA A 81 -12.88 -9.52 -3.31
C ALA A 81 -11.68 -9.97 -2.45
N LEU A 82 -10.46 -9.55 -2.81
CA LEU A 82 -9.26 -9.82 -2.02
C LEU A 82 -9.23 -8.99 -0.72
N GLU A 83 -9.75 -7.77 -0.74
CA GLU A 83 -9.91 -6.91 0.44
C GLU A 83 -10.86 -7.56 1.45
N ASP A 84 -12.04 -8.01 1.00
CA ASP A 84 -13.01 -8.73 1.83
C ASP A 84 -12.41 -10.01 2.43
N GLU A 85 -11.68 -10.80 1.63
CA GLU A 85 -11.02 -12.02 2.12
C GLU A 85 -9.91 -11.70 3.13
N PHE A 86 -9.15 -10.61 2.91
CA PHE A 86 -8.06 -10.19 3.81
C PHE A 86 -8.59 -9.82 5.20
N GLU A 87 -9.70 -9.09 5.26
CA GLU A 87 -10.39 -8.80 6.52
C GLU A 87 -10.95 -10.08 7.16
N ALA A 88 -11.63 -10.93 6.40
CA ALA A 88 -12.25 -12.16 6.90
C ALA A 88 -11.25 -13.14 7.54
N VAL A 89 -9.99 -13.14 7.10
CA VAL A 89 -8.92 -13.97 7.66
C VAL A 89 -8.08 -13.25 8.74
N GLY A 90 -8.52 -12.07 9.19
CA GLY A 90 -7.88 -11.30 10.26
C GLY A 90 -6.58 -10.63 9.83
N TYR A 91 -6.57 -10.03 8.63
CA TYR A 91 -5.45 -9.27 8.06
C TYR A 91 -4.13 -10.06 7.99
N ARG A 92 -4.21 -11.37 7.77
CA ARG A 92 -3.03 -12.24 7.70
C ARG A 92 -2.43 -12.22 6.29
N VAL A 93 -1.18 -11.75 6.18
CA VAL A 93 -0.47 -11.59 4.90
C VAL A 93 -0.29 -12.91 4.14
N LYS A 94 0.02 -14.02 4.83
CA LYS A 94 0.23 -15.32 4.17
C LYS A 94 -1.02 -15.82 3.42
N PRO A 95 -2.21 -15.84 4.04
CA PRO A 95 -3.47 -16.06 3.34
C PRO A 95 -3.68 -15.11 2.14
N LEU A 96 -3.47 -13.81 2.30
CA LEU A 96 -3.62 -12.83 1.21
C LEU A 96 -2.73 -13.17 0.00
N VAL A 97 -1.45 -13.49 0.23
CA VAL A 97 -0.54 -13.91 -0.85
C VAL A 97 -1.08 -15.15 -1.57
N SER A 98 -1.61 -16.13 -0.83
CA SER A 98 -2.24 -17.31 -1.44
C SER A 98 -3.51 -16.98 -2.22
N ALA A 99 -4.34 -16.07 -1.71
CA ALA A 99 -5.56 -15.59 -2.36
C ALA A 99 -5.23 -14.88 -3.68
N ILE A 100 -4.24 -13.98 -3.68
CA ILE A 100 -3.74 -13.29 -4.88
C ILE A 100 -3.28 -14.33 -5.92
N ALA A 101 -2.45 -15.30 -5.53
CA ALA A 101 -1.95 -16.33 -6.44
C ALA A 101 -3.06 -17.21 -7.05
N ARG A 102 -4.22 -17.31 -6.40
CA ARG A 102 -5.40 -18.06 -6.84
C ARG A 102 -6.45 -17.18 -7.54
N SER A 103 -6.27 -15.87 -7.54
CA SER A 103 -7.21 -14.92 -8.14
C SER A 103 -7.30 -15.10 -9.66
N ALA A 104 -8.40 -14.63 -10.25
CA ALA A 104 -8.53 -14.62 -11.71
C ALA A 104 -7.52 -13.67 -12.36
N GLY A 105 -7.30 -12.50 -11.75
CA GLY A 105 -6.36 -11.49 -12.22
C GLY A 105 -4.92 -12.01 -12.32
N PHE A 106 -4.49 -12.84 -11.37
CA PHE A 106 -3.16 -13.47 -11.43
C PHE A 106 -3.07 -14.66 -12.40
N ARG A 107 -4.14 -15.46 -12.48
CA ARG A 107 -4.11 -16.73 -13.26
C ARG A 107 -4.46 -16.56 -14.74
N THR A 108 -4.97 -15.40 -15.13
CA THR A 108 -5.43 -15.15 -16.50
C THR A 108 -4.92 -13.81 -16.99
N VAL A 109 -4.58 -13.74 -18.28
CA VAL A 109 -4.29 -12.47 -18.95
C VAL A 109 -5.56 -11.97 -19.61
N SER A 110 -5.76 -10.65 -19.62
CA SER A 110 -6.78 -10.02 -20.44
C SER A 110 -6.63 -10.49 -21.89
N LYS A 111 -7.73 -10.94 -22.49
CA LYS A 111 -7.73 -11.26 -23.93
C LYS A 111 -7.35 -9.99 -24.66
N THR A 112 -6.26 -10.03 -25.42
CA THR A 112 -5.89 -8.93 -26.32
C THR A 112 -7.09 -8.59 -27.19
N ASN A 113 -7.56 -7.36 -27.11
CA ASN A 113 -8.63 -6.90 -27.98
C ASN A 113 -8.09 -6.86 -29.41
N THR A 114 -8.42 -7.86 -30.21
CA THR A 114 -7.89 -8.02 -31.58
C THR A 114 -8.34 -6.86 -32.48
N ALA A 115 -9.37 -6.11 -32.08
CA ALA A 115 -9.81 -4.89 -32.76
C ALA A 115 -8.78 -3.74 -32.71
N GLU A 116 -7.96 -3.64 -31.66
CA GLU A 116 -6.91 -2.60 -31.56
C GLU A 116 -5.69 -2.95 -32.43
N ILE A 117 -5.38 -4.24 -32.60
CA ILE A 117 -4.26 -4.70 -33.45
C ILE A 117 -4.53 -4.44 -34.94
N GLN A 118 -5.79 -4.40 -35.36
CA GLN A 118 -6.19 -4.20 -36.76
C GLN A 118 -6.16 -2.73 -37.22
N GLY A 119 -5.97 -1.78 -36.30
CA GLY A 119 -5.88 -0.34 -36.59
C GLY A 119 -4.46 0.22 -36.75
N ALA A 120 -3.41 -0.55 -36.43
CA ALA A 120 -2.02 -0.07 -36.56
C ALA A 120 -1.60 -0.05 -38.05
N PRO A 121 -1.20 1.11 -38.63
CA PRO A 121 -0.80 1.16 -40.02
C PRO A 121 0.45 0.30 -40.22
N ARG A 122 0.36 -0.68 -41.12
CA ARG A 122 1.55 -1.41 -41.58
C ARG A 122 2.42 -0.42 -42.34
N GLY A 123 3.58 -0.10 -41.76
CA GLY A 123 4.60 0.72 -42.43
C GLY A 123 4.86 0.21 -43.84
N ALA A 124 4.74 1.12 -44.81
CA ALA A 124 5.05 0.87 -46.21
C ALA A 124 6.55 0.54 -46.35
N ARG A 125 6.85 -0.44 -47.21
CA ARG A 125 8.21 -0.71 -47.72
C ARG A 125 8.66 0.38 -48.68
#